data_AF-A0A917TJB3-F1
#
_entry.id   AF-A0A917TJB3-F1
#
_cell.length_a   1.000
_cell.length_b   1.000
_cell.length_c   1.000
_cell.angle_alpha   90.00
_cell.angle_beta   90.00
_cell.angle_gamma   90.00
#
_symmetry.space_group_name_H-M   'P 1'
#
loop_
_entity.id
_entity.type
_entity.pdbx_description
1 polymer ?
#
loop_
_entity_poly.entity_id
_entity_poly.type
_entity_poly.pdbx_seq_one_letter_code
_entity_poly.pdbx_strand_id
1 'polypeptide(L)'
;MQRLEFEKAWDRTIAQEDRKRIEKIFSETGHKNEQNIVFTLLNVARNHKKDLLVMVLIHNFSLEPYQIKDETLEYKENNQLVARHRFALPTPMIPAQTSMPWTFIFPENSLASDANLVNGSIEKI
;
A
#
# COMPACT_ATOMS: atom_id res chain seq x y z
N MET A 1 1.69 6.03 -19.99
CA MET A 1 0.84 4.89 -19.54
C MET A 1 1.46 4.33 -18.28
N GLN A 2 0.66 4.01 -17.25
CA GLN A 2 1.15 3.34 -16.06
C GLN A 2 1.58 1.90 -16.36
N ARG A 3 2.54 1.37 -15.60
CA ARG A 3 2.96 -0.03 -15.64
C ARG A 3 2.72 -0.68 -14.28
N LEU A 4 2.27 -1.93 -14.25
CA LEU A 4 2.21 -2.73 -13.03
C LEU A 4 3.51 -3.53 -12.90
N GLU A 5 4.24 -3.34 -11.80
CA GLU A 5 5.45 -4.11 -11.49
C GLU A 5 5.33 -4.72 -10.10
N PHE A 6 5.88 -5.91 -9.92
CA PHE A 6 5.94 -6.60 -8.63
C PHE A 6 7.40 -6.63 -8.16
N GLU A 7 7.60 -6.50 -6.84
CA GLU A 7 8.91 -6.75 -6.26
C GLU A 7 9.31 -8.23 -6.50
N LYS A 8 10.60 -8.52 -6.67
CA LYS A 8 11.07 -9.84 -7.11
C LYS A 8 10.68 -10.98 -6.18
N ALA A 9 10.64 -10.74 -4.87
CA ALA A 9 10.18 -11.76 -3.92
C ALA A 9 8.67 -11.97 -4.04
N TRP A 10 7.89 -10.89 -4.22
CA TRP A 10 6.44 -10.96 -4.45
C TRP A 10 6.08 -11.72 -5.71
N ASP A 11 6.74 -11.44 -6.83
CA ASP A 11 6.46 -12.09 -8.13
C ASP A 11 6.63 -13.62 -8.07
N ARG A 12 7.47 -14.12 -7.15
CA ARG A 12 7.73 -15.55 -6.96
C ARG A 12 6.74 -16.24 -6.01
N THR A 13 6.17 -15.51 -5.06
CA THR A 13 5.42 -16.11 -3.94
C THR A 13 3.93 -15.77 -3.95
N ILE A 14 3.50 -14.77 -4.72
CA ILE A 14 2.11 -14.36 -4.79
C ILE A 14 1.24 -15.45 -5.42
N ALA A 15 0.10 -15.75 -4.78
CA ALA A 15 -0.88 -16.66 -5.34
C ALA A 15 -1.47 -16.09 -6.64
N GLN A 16 -1.82 -16.96 -7.59
CA GLN A 16 -2.34 -16.54 -8.89
C GLN A 16 -3.65 -15.74 -8.75
N GLU A 17 -4.48 -16.05 -7.75
CA GLU A 17 -5.71 -15.32 -7.46
C GLU A 17 -5.45 -13.89 -6.98
N ASP A 18 -4.50 -13.69 -6.07
CA ASP A 18 -4.09 -12.38 -5.59
C ASP A 18 -3.50 -11.55 -6.72
N ARG A 19 -2.68 -12.18 -7.58
CA ARG A 19 -2.13 -11.52 -8.77
C ARG A 19 -3.23 -11.00 -9.69
N LYS A 20 -4.21 -11.84 -10.03
CA LYS A 20 -5.37 -11.45 -10.86
C LYS A 20 -6.18 -10.32 -10.22
N ARG A 21 -6.36 -10.35 -8.90
CA ARG A 21 -7.04 -9.28 -8.16
C ARG A 21 -6.28 -7.97 -8.28
N ILE A 22 -4.96 -7.98 -8.13
CA ILE A 22 -4.11 -6.79 -8.26
C ILE A 22 -4.14 -6.25 -9.70
N GLU A 23 -4.04 -7.13 -10.70
CA GLU A 23 -4.14 -6.74 -12.11
C GLU A 23 -5.48 -6.09 -12.43
N LYS A 24 -6.59 -6.63 -11.88
CA LYS A 24 -7.91 -6.03 -12.00
C LYS A 24 -7.99 -4.66 -11.33
N ILE A 25 -7.51 -4.54 -10.10
CA ILE A 25 -7.53 -3.24 -9.39
C ILE A 25 -6.67 -2.23 -10.14
N PHE A 26 -5.50 -2.65 -10.65
CA PHE A 26 -4.64 -1.81 -11.46
C PHE A 26 -5.33 -1.31 -12.75
N SER A 27 -6.10 -2.15 -13.45
CA SER A 27 -6.83 -1.69 -14.64
C SER A 27 -7.95 -0.71 -14.29
N GLU A 28 -8.52 -0.78 -13.08
CA GLU A 28 -9.56 0.14 -12.62
C GLU A 28 -8.98 1.48 -12.11
N THR A 29 -7.78 1.47 -11.51
CA THR A 29 -7.20 2.64 -10.82
C THR A 29 -5.96 3.26 -11.48
N GLY A 30 -5.32 2.55 -12.41
CA GLY A 30 -4.08 2.96 -13.09
C GLY A 30 -4.24 4.08 -14.11
N HIS A 31 -5.44 4.64 -14.27
CA HIS A 31 -5.76 5.65 -15.28
C HIS A 31 -5.86 7.09 -14.75
N LYS A 32 -5.30 7.38 -13.57
CA LYS A 32 -5.26 8.75 -13.03
C LYS A 32 -4.09 9.55 -13.63
N ASN A 33 -4.35 10.81 -13.97
CA ASN A 33 -3.38 11.72 -14.61
C ASN A 33 -2.89 12.82 -13.66
N GLU A 34 -2.75 12.49 -12.38
CA GLU A 34 -2.23 13.40 -11.38
C GLU A 34 -0.74 13.15 -11.20
N GLN A 35 0.12 14.17 -11.10
CA GLN A 35 1.57 14.00 -10.87
C GLN A 35 1.87 13.63 -9.39
N ASN A 36 1.11 12.69 -8.83
CA ASN A 36 1.09 12.41 -7.40
C ASN A 36 1.36 10.94 -7.10
N ILE A 37 1.66 10.66 -5.83
CA ILE A 37 1.71 9.32 -5.26
C ILE A 37 0.34 9.00 -4.66
N VAL A 38 -0.28 7.91 -5.09
CA VAL A 38 -1.61 7.50 -4.63
C VAL A 38 -1.57 6.07 -4.11
N PHE A 39 -2.27 5.82 -3.02
CA PHE A 39 -2.44 4.48 -2.48
C PHE A 39 -3.84 3.95 -2.75
N THR A 40 -3.93 2.77 -3.34
CA THR A 40 -5.19 2.03 -3.48
C THR A 40 -5.16 0.82 -2.54
N LEU A 41 -6.15 0.71 -1.65
CA LEU A 41 -6.21 -0.42 -0.72
C LEU A 41 -6.48 -1.73 -1.47
N LEU A 42 -5.65 -2.76 -1.21
CA LEU A 42 -5.81 -4.10 -1.77
C LEU A 42 -6.43 -5.07 -0.75
N ASN A 43 -5.87 -5.11 0.46
CA ASN A 43 -6.31 -6.01 1.52
C ASN A 43 -5.87 -5.49 2.90
N VAL A 44 -6.59 -5.89 3.94
CA VAL A 44 -6.20 -5.64 5.34
C VAL A 44 -6.38 -6.92 6.14
N ALA A 45 -5.37 -7.29 6.93
CA ALA A 45 -5.40 -8.50 7.76
C ALA A 45 -4.67 -8.28 9.08
N ARG A 46 -4.83 -9.21 10.03
CA ARG A 46 -3.98 -9.30 11.22
C ARG A 46 -3.11 -10.55 11.17
N ASN A 47 -1.86 -10.45 11.58
CA ASN A 47 -0.99 -11.63 11.74
C ASN A 47 -1.12 -12.24 13.15
N HIS A 48 -0.37 -13.31 13.42
CA HIS A 48 -0.33 -13.97 14.73
C HIS A 48 0.24 -13.09 15.87
N LYS A 49 0.97 -12.01 15.53
CA LYS A 49 1.46 -11.00 16.49
C LYS A 49 0.48 -9.86 16.71
N LYS A 50 -0.73 -9.95 16.13
CA LYS A 50 -1.75 -8.89 16.12
C LYS A 50 -1.32 -7.60 15.41
N ASP A 51 -0.23 -7.62 14.66
CA ASP A 51 0.12 -6.51 13.78
C ASP A 51 -0.94 -6.40 12.68
N LEU A 52 -1.21 -5.17 12.26
CA LEU A 52 -2.12 -4.88 11.17
C LEU A 52 -1.34 -4.81 9.86
N LEU A 53 -1.68 -5.70 8.93
CA LEU A 53 -1.08 -5.81 7.61
C LEU A 53 -1.98 -5.08 6.63
N VAL A 54 -1.55 -3.90 6.18
CA VAL A 54 -2.26 -3.07 5.22
C VAL A 54 -1.56 -3.21 3.87
N MET A 55 -2.16 -3.98 2.97
CA MET A 55 -1.65 -4.16 1.61
C MET A 55 -2.27 -3.14 0.68
N VAL A 56 -1.44 -2.40 -0.04
CA VAL A 56 -1.86 -1.38 -1.00
C VAL A 56 -1.16 -1.53 -2.34
N LEU A 57 -1.78 -1.01 -3.39
CA LEU A 57 -1.15 -0.71 -4.66
C LEU A 57 -0.68 0.74 -4.61
N ILE A 58 0.63 0.94 -4.58
CA ILE A 58 1.24 2.26 -4.60
C ILE A 58 1.36 2.68 -6.06
N HIS A 59 0.65 3.72 -6.46
CA HIS A 59 0.75 4.32 -7.78
C HIS A 59 1.74 5.47 -7.75
N ASN A 60 2.84 5.36 -8.51
CA ASN A 60 3.68 6.49 -8.84
C ASN A 60 3.28 7.05 -10.21
N PHE A 61 2.44 8.08 -10.21
CA PHE A 61 2.03 8.76 -11.44
C PHE A 61 3.01 9.84 -11.91
N SER A 62 4.02 10.16 -11.10
CA SER A 62 5.03 11.14 -11.44
C SER A 62 6.01 10.63 -12.52
N LEU A 63 6.80 11.56 -13.04
CA LEU A 63 7.89 11.30 -13.98
C LEU A 63 9.22 10.96 -13.28
N GLU A 64 9.23 10.97 -11.96
CA GLU A 64 10.42 10.69 -11.16
C GLU A 64 10.24 9.37 -10.38
N PRO A 65 11.33 8.63 -10.10
CA PRO A 65 11.24 7.47 -9.24
C PRO A 65 10.89 7.91 -7.81
N TYR A 66 10.10 7.10 -7.12
CA TYR A 66 9.60 7.39 -5.78
C TYR A 66 9.93 6.26 -4.82
N GLN A 67 10.24 6.61 -3.57
CA GLN A 67 10.52 5.66 -2.51
C GLN A 67 9.97 6.21 -1.21
N ILE A 68 9.25 5.37 -0.46
CA ILE A 68 8.86 5.72 0.90
C ILE A 68 10.06 5.45 1.77
N LYS A 69 10.58 6.50 2.39
CA LYS A 69 11.73 6.42 3.29
C LYS A 69 11.53 7.41 4.41
N ASP A 70 11.49 6.89 5.62
CA ASP A 70 11.37 7.69 6.83
C ASP A 70 10.07 8.53 6.88
N GLU A 71 8.98 7.97 6.36
CA GLU A 71 7.66 8.60 6.30
C GLU A 71 6.73 8.04 7.38
N THR A 72 5.83 8.89 7.88
CA THR A 72 4.74 8.45 8.77
C THR A 72 3.48 8.24 7.97
N LEU A 73 2.87 7.07 8.12
CA LEU A 73 1.61 6.73 7.47
C LEU A 73 0.51 6.54 8.52
N GLU A 74 -0.71 6.92 8.13
CA GLU A 74 -1.94 6.62 8.86
C GLU A 74 -2.77 5.61 8.08
N TYR A 75 -3.29 4.62 8.79
CA TYR A 75 -4.41 3.82 8.30
C TYR A 75 -5.68 4.28 9.02
N LYS A 76 -6.70 4.58 8.22
CA LYS A 76 -8.01 5.05 8.68
C LYS A 76 -9.11 4.11 8.20
N GLU A 77 -10.15 3.96 9.01
CA GLU A 77 -11.40 3.29 8.60
C GLU A 77 -12.55 4.27 8.80
N ASN A 78 -13.39 4.46 7.78
CA ASN A 78 -14.47 5.46 7.83
C ASN A 78 -13.97 6.85 8.28
N ASN A 79 -12.78 7.23 7.83
CA ASN A 79 -12.08 8.47 8.19
C ASN A 79 -11.67 8.61 9.67
N GLN A 80 -11.74 7.53 10.45
CA GLN A 80 -11.25 7.48 11.84
C GLN A 80 -9.87 6.83 11.88
N LEU A 81 -8.96 7.40 12.68
CA LEU A 81 -7.60 6.87 12.85
C LEU A 81 -7.65 5.49 13.51
N VAL A 82 -7.10 4.49 12.82
CA VAL A 82 -6.96 3.11 13.33
C VAL A 82 -5.50 2.81 13.68
N ALA A 83 -4.55 3.26 12.86
CA ALA A 83 -3.12 3.06 13.11
C ALA A 83 -2.28 4.24 12.61
N ARG A 84 -1.20 4.56 13.31
CA ARG A 84 -0.20 5.54 12.88
C ARG A 84 1.19 5.00 13.15
N HIS A 85 2.03 4.90 12.12
CA HIS A 85 3.37 4.37 12.27
C HIS A 85 4.39 5.08 11.37
N ARG A 86 5.62 5.25 11.88
CA ARG A 86 6.75 5.78 11.12
C ARG A 86 7.55 4.64 10.53
N PHE A 87 7.59 4.57 9.21
CA PHE A 87 8.34 3.57 8.46
C PHE A 87 9.75 4.09 8.16
N ALA A 88 10.67 3.80 9.08
CA ALA A 88 12.08 4.23 8.97
C ALA A 88 12.85 3.45 7.88
N LEU A 89 12.46 2.19 7.63
CA LEU A 89 13.09 1.38 6.59
C LEU A 89 12.51 1.73 5.21
N PRO A 90 13.36 1.89 4.19
CA PRO A 90 12.90 2.25 2.86
C PRO A 90 12.13 1.10 2.21
N THR A 91 11.06 1.42 1.49
CA THR A 91 10.43 0.50 0.54
C THR A 91 11.33 0.28 -0.68
N PRO A 92 11.03 -0.70 -1.56
CA PRO A 92 11.62 -0.72 -2.89
C PRO A 92 11.41 0.62 -3.61
N MET A 93 12.37 0.97 -4.47
CA MET A 93 12.24 2.11 -5.36
C MET A 93 11.15 1.81 -6.39
N ILE A 94 10.16 2.69 -6.50
CA ILE A 94 9.04 2.59 -7.44
C ILE A 94 9.37 3.48 -8.63
N PRO A 95 9.64 2.92 -9.83
CA PRO A 95 9.98 3.73 -11.00
C PRO A 95 8.91 4.75 -11.35
N ALA A 96 9.30 5.75 -12.13
CA ALA A 96 8.37 6.68 -12.75
C ALA A 96 7.28 5.92 -13.51
N GLN A 97 6.04 6.40 -13.40
CA GLN A 97 4.88 5.84 -14.08
C GLN A 97 4.65 4.33 -13.81
N THR A 98 4.95 3.88 -12.59
CA THR A 98 4.80 2.49 -12.17
C THR A 98 3.91 2.38 -10.94
N SER A 99 3.07 1.35 -10.93
CA SER A 99 2.27 0.92 -9.80
C SER A 99 2.86 -0.37 -9.23
N MET A 100 3.04 -0.44 -7.92
CA MET A 100 3.66 -1.58 -7.25
C MET A 100 2.90 -1.96 -5.97
N PRO A 101 2.54 -3.24 -5.77
CA PRO A 101 1.91 -3.67 -4.52
C PRO A 101 2.93 -3.71 -3.38
N TRP A 102 2.50 -3.28 -2.19
CA TRP A 102 3.32 -3.29 -0.99
C TRP A 102 2.46 -3.48 0.25
N THR A 103 2.99 -4.19 1.24
CA THR A 103 2.34 -4.37 2.54
C THR A 103 3.06 -3.56 3.61
N PHE A 104 2.33 -2.61 4.21
CA PHE A 104 2.75 -1.92 5.42
C PHE A 104 2.32 -2.74 6.63
N ILE A 105 3.29 -3.04 7.49
CA ILE A 105 3.06 -3.75 8.75
C ILE A 105 3.03 -2.70 9.85
N PHE A 106 1.84 -2.41 10.37
CA PHE A 106 1.63 -1.56 11.53
C PHE A 106 1.71 -2.44 12.79
N PRO A 107 2.73 -2.27 13.64
CA PRO A 107 2.85 -3.07 14.85
C PRO A 107 1.67 -2.84 15.80
N GLU A 108 1.29 -3.82 16.62
CA GLU A 108 0.14 -3.70 17.55
C GLU A 108 0.22 -2.43 18.43
N ASN A 109 1.41 -2.02 18.86
CA ASN A 109 1.63 -0.83 19.68
C ASN A 109 1.44 0.51 18.93
N SER A 110 1.23 0.48 17.62
CA SER A 110 0.97 1.65 16.76
C SER A 110 -0.52 1.84 16.44
N LEU A 111 -1.37 0.94 16.94
CA LEU A 111 -2.82 1.00 16.75
C LEU A 111 -3.44 1.99 17.74
N ALA A 112 -4.26 2.91 17.23
CA ALA A 112 -5.05 3.85 18.02
C ALA A 112 -6.42 3.28 18.40
N SER A 113 -6.93 2.33 17.62
CA SER A 113 -8.18 1.60 17.87
C SER A 113 -8.11 0.19 17.27
N ASP A 114 -9.10 -0.64 17.57
CA ASP A 114 -9.29 -1.87 16.82
C ASP A 114 -9.66 -1.59 15.35
N ALA A 115 -9.20 -2.48 14.48
CA ALA A 115 -9.45 -2.42 13.04
C ALA A 115 -10.64 -3.33 12.71
N ASN A 116 -11.66 -2.77 12.08
CA ASN A 116 -12.83 -3.50 11.60
C ASN A 116 -12.60 -4.10 10.20
N LEU A 117 -11.49 -3.75 9.55
CA LEU A 117 -11.05 -4.26 8.25
C LEU A 117 -12.01 -3.90 7.11
N VAL A 118 -12.70 -2.76 7.23
CA VAL A 118 -13.69 -2.28 6.25
C VAL A 118 -13.45 -0.81 5.91
N ASN A 119 -13.68 -0.44 4.64
CA ASN A 119 -13.61 0.94 4.14
C ASN A 119 -12.34 1.69 4.57
N GLY A 120 -11.19 1.01 4.45
CA GLY A 120 -9.91 1.54 4.85
C GLY A 120 -9.31 2.52 3.84
N SER A 121 -8.52 3.48 4.31
CA SER A 121 -7.64 4.31 3.50
C SER A 121 -6.27 4.44 4.17
N ILE A 122 -5.24 4.68 3.36
CA ILE A 122 -3.90 4.97 3.86
C ILE A 122 -3.42 6.30 3.29
N GLU A 123 -2.80 7.11 4.13
CA GLU A 123 -2.30 8.43 3.76
C GLU A 123 -1.02 8.78 4.52
N LYS A 124 -0.28 9.73 3.98
CA LYS A 124 0.92 10.31 4.60
C LYS A 124 0.52 11.52 5.45
N ILE A 125 1.27 11.76 6.52
CA ILE A 125 1.15 12.97 7.36
C ILE A 125 2.22 13.99 6.98
#